data_AF-A0A9E2B1T2-F1
#
_entry.id   AF-A0A9E2B1T2-F1
#
_cell.length_a   1.000
_cell.length_b   1.000
_cell.length_c   1.000
_cell.angle_alpha   90.00
_cell.angle_beta   90.00
_cell.angle_gamma   90.00
#
_symmetry.space_group_name_H-M   'P 1'
#
loop_
_entity.id
_entity.type
_entity.pdbx_description
1 polymer ?
#
loop_
_entity_poly.entity_id
_entity_poly.type
_entity_poly.pdbx_seq_one_letter_code
_entity_poly.pdbx_strand_id
1 'polypeptide(L)' 'MSIKEKIKELRDELRLHNYNYYVLDNPTISDYEFDVKLKELQELEDQNPQFYDSNSPTQRVGGE' A
#
# COMPACT_ATOMS: atom_id res chain seq x y z
N MET A 1 3.10 16.52 8.22
CA MET A 1 2.45 15.23 8.04
C MET A 1 3.05 14.26 9.03
N SER A 2 2.23 13.66 9.87
CA SER A 2 2.60 12.64 10.85
C SER A 2 2.82 11.29 10.17
N ILE A 3 3.56 10.38 10.82
CA ILE A 3 3.78 9.01 10.34
C ILE A 3 2.44 8.30 10.09
N LYS A 4 1.47 8.49 10.99
CA LYS A 4 0.12 7.93 10.86
C LYS A 4 -0.58 8.40 9.58
N GLU A 5 -0.50 9.70 9.26
CA GLU A 5 -1.09 10.25 8.04
C GLU A 5 -0.42 9.68 6.80
N LYS A 6 0.91 9.58 6.80
CA LYS A 6 1.66 9.01 5.67
C LYS A 6 1.33 7.54 5.41
N ILE A 7 1.22 6.73 6.47
CA ILE A 7 0.78 5.32 6.37
C ILE A 7 -0.63 5.24 5.78
N LYS A 8 -1.54 6.11 6.25
CA LYS A 8 -2.91 6.14 5.75
C LYS A 8 -2.96 6.50 4.27
N GLU A 9 -2.22 7.52 3.85
CA GLU A 9 -2.17 7.95 2.45
C GLU A 9 -1.63 6.86 1.53
N LEU A 10 -0.52 6.21 1.90
CA LEU A 10 0.03 5.10 1.13
C LEU A 10 -0.96 3.94 1.02
N ARG A 11 -1.68 3.60 2.10
CA ARG A 11 -2.74 2.58 2.05
C ARG A 11 -3.85 2.94 1.10
N ASP A 12 -4.34 4.17 1.17
CA ASP A 12 -5.46 4.63 0.35
C ASP A 12 -5.05 4.70 -1.13
N GLU A 13 -3.84 5.17 -1.43
CA GLU A 13 -3.26 5.21 -2.77
C GLU A 13 -3.08 3.81 -3.36
N LEU A 14 -2.45 2.88 -2.63
CA LEU A 14 -2.26 1.50 -3.07
C LEU A 14 -3.60 0.76 -3.25
N ARG A 15 -4.61 1.04 -2.41
CA ARG A 15 -5.97 0.48 -2.59
C ARG A 15 -6.62 0.99 -3.87
N LEU A 16 -6.50 2.28 -4.15
CA LEU A 16 -7.02 2.88 -5.38
C LEU A 16 -6.35 2.28 -6.62
N HIS A 17 -5.03 2.12 -6.58
CA HIS A 17 -4.28 1.49 -7.66
C HIS A 17 -4.68 0.04 -7.88
N ASN A 18 -4.84 -0.76 -6.82
CA ASN A 18 -5.36 -2.12 -6.93
C ASN A 18 -6.76 -2.14 -7.56
N TYR A 19 -7.66 -1.25 -7.14
CA TYR A 19 -8.99 -1.16 -7.72
C TYR A 19 -8.94 -0.82 -9.21
N ASN A 20 -8.12 0.17 -9.57
CA ASN A 20 -7.94 0.58 -10.96
C ASN A 20 -7.35 -0.54 -11.83
N TYR A 21 -6.38 -1.29 -11.30
CA TYR A 21 -5.74 -2.42 -11.98
C TYR A 21 -6.69 -3.60 -12.15
N TYR A 22 -7.29 -4.09 -11.06
CA TYR A 22 -8.06 -5.33 -11.07
C TYR A 22 -9.53 -5.18 -11.46
N VAL A 23 -10.15 -4.01 -11.21
CA VAL A 23 -11.59 -3.80 -11.41
C VAL A 23 -11.86 -2.96 -12.65
N LEU A 24 -11.08 -1.90 -12.87
CA LEU A 24 -11.30 -0.98 -13.99
C LEU A 24 -10.47 -1.29 -15.24
N ASP A 25 -9.51 -2.22 -15.16
CA ASP A 25 -8.53 -2.50 -16.23
C ASP A 25 -7.85 -1.21 -16.74
N ASN A 26 -7.57 -0.29 -15.82
CA ASN A 26 -7.06 1.05 -16.10
C ASN A 26 -5.91 1.40 -15.13
N PRO A 27 -4.73 0.74 -15.25
CA PRO A 27 -3.61 0.99 -14.36
C PRO A 27 -3.16 2.45 -14.43
N THR A 28 -3.15 3.12 -13.28
CA THR A 28 -2.77 4.54 -13.18
C THR A 28 -1.30 4.77 -12.89
N ILE A 29 -0.60 3.73 -12.44
CA ILE A 29 0.85 3.70 -12.21
C ILE A 29 1.41 2.38 -12.72
N SER A 30 2.71 2.32 -12.96
CA SER A 30 3.40 1.09 -13.32
C SER A 30 3.56 0.14 -12.13
N ASP A 31 3.74 -1.16 -12.40
CA ASP A 31 4.01 -2.17 -11.38
C ASP A 31 5.24 -1.80 -10.52
N TYR A 32 6.28 -1.24 -11.14
CA TYR A 32 7.46 -0.75 -10.42
C TYR A 32 7.14 0.37 -9.43
N GLU A 33 6.32 1.35 -9.83
CA GLU A 33 5.91 2.42 -8.92
C GLU A 33 5.04 1.90 -7.78
N PHE A 34 4.20 0.89 -8.06
CA PHE A 34 3.40 0.23 -7.05
C PHE A 34 4.29 -0.49 -6.03
N ASP A 35 5.27 -1.26 -6.50
CA ASP A 35 6.21 -1.99 -5.65
C ASP A 35 7.04 -1.06 -4.75
N VAL A 36 7.48 0.09 -5.28
CA VAL A 36 8.21 1.09 -4.50
C VAL A 36 7.35 1.65 -3.37
N LYS A 37 6.10 2.04 -3.67
CA LYS A 37 5.14 2.56 -2.66
C LYS A 37 4.77 1.50 -1.63
N LEU A 38 4.59 0.27 -2.07
CA LEU A 38 4.27 -0.87 -1.22
C LEU A 38 5.41 -1.16 -0.24
N LYS A 39 6.66 -1.14 -0.72
CA LYS A 39 7.84 -1.30 0.13
C LYS A 39 7.98 -0.16 1.14
N GLU A 40 7.73 1.07 0.73
CA GLU A 40 7.72 2.22 1.65
C GLU A 40 6.66 2.05 2.75
N LEU A 41 5.45 1.59 2.40
CA LEU A 41 4.41 1.30 3.38
C LEU A 41 4.83 0.18 4.34
N GLN A 42 5.45 -0.89 3.83
CA GLN A 42 5.95 -1.99 4.66
C GLN A 42 6.98 -1.51 5.68
N GLU A 43 7.99 -0.74 5.23
CA GLU A 43 9.03 -0.21 6.12
C GLU A 43 8.44 0.71 7.21
N LEU A 44 7.43 1.52 6.86
CA LEU A 44 6.76 2.39 7.82
C LEU A 44 5.93 1.59 8.84
N GLU A 45 5.24 0.54 8.42
CA GLU A 45 4.47 -0.35 9.29
C GLU A 45 5.38 -1.16 10.22
N ASP A 46 6.51 -1.66 9.72
CA ASP A 46 7.51 -2.40 10.50
C ASP A 46 8.14 -1.52 11.59
N GLN A 47 8.45 -0.27 11.26
CA GLN A 47 8.96 0.72 12.22
C GLN A 47 7.89 1.20 13.20
N ASN A 48 6.61 1.00 12.89
CA ASN A 48 5.49 1.48 13.69
C ASN A 48 4.41 0.41 13.89
N PRO A 49 4.69 -0.64 14.69
CA PRO A 49 3.77 -1.76 14.90
C PRO A 49 2.39 -1.35 15.43
N GLN A 50 2.30 -0.20 16.12
CA GLN A 50 1.04 0.38 16.60
C GLN A 50 0.05 0.75 15.48
N PHE A 51 0.52 0.86 14.23
CA PHE A 51 -0.31 1.15 13.08
C PHE A 51 -0.63 -0.09 12.25
N TYR A 52 -0.25 -1.29 12.69
CA TYR A 52 -0.57 -2.55 12.01
C TYR A 52 -2.06 -2.65 11.65
N ASP A 53 -2.35 -3.10 10.43
CA ASP A 53 -3.70 -3.33 9.92
C ASP A 53 -3.70 -4.61 9.08
N SER A 54 -4.49 -5.60 9.49
CA SER A 54 -4.66 -6.86 8.75
C SER A 54 -5.23 -6.65 7.34
N ASN A 55 -5.87 -5.50 7.08
CA ASN A 55 -6.40 -5.12 5.77
C ASN A 55 -5.46 -4.20 4.98
N SER A 56 -4.22 -4.01 5.44
CA SER A 56 -3.22 -3.24 4.71
C SER A 56 -2.83 -3.96 3.41
N PRO A 57 -2.57 -3.23 2.29
CA PRO A 57 -2.07 -3.82 1.05
C PRO A 57 -0.80 -4.67 1.25
N THR A 58 0.06 -4.32 2.20
CA THR A 58 1.29 -5.06 2.57
C THR A 58 1.02 -6.49 3.04
N GLN A 59 -0.12 -6.73 3.70
CA GLN A 59 -0.48 -8.06 4.21
C GLN A 59 -1.03 -8.98 3.11
N ARG A 60 -1.38 -8.44 1.93
CA ARG A 60 -1.97 -9.21 0.83
C ARG A 60 -0.93 -9.83 -0.10
N VAL A 61 0.32 -9.42 0.01
CA VAL A 61 1.39 -9.77 -0.96
C VAL A 61 2.23 -10.98 -0.52
N GLY A 62 1.87 -11.63 0.60
CA GLY A 62 2.58 -12.79 1.16
C GLY A 62 1.87 -14.13 0.93
N GLY A 63 1.30 -14.34 -0.25
CA GLY A 63 0.43 -15.49 -0.53
C GLY A 63 0.78 -16.29 -1.78
N GLU A 64 2.07 -16.60 -2.00
CA GLU A 64 2.57 -17.81 -2.70
C GLU A 64 3.98 -18.17 -2.20
#